data_AF-A0A3D3H3Y1-F1
#
_entry.id   AF-A0A3D3H3Y1-F1
#
_cell.length_a   1.000
_cell.length_b   1.000
_cell.length_c   1.000
_cell.angle_alpha   90.00
_cell.angle_beta   90.00
_cell.angle_gamma   90.00
#
_symmetry.space_group_name_H-M   'P 1'
#
loop_
_entity.id
_entity.type
_entity.pdbx_description
1 polymer ?
#
loop_
_entity_poly.entity_id
_entity_poly.type
_entity_poly.pdbx_seq_one_letter_code
_entity_poly.pdbx_strand_id
1 'polypeptide(L)'
;SLLASAISIIDPSINIPMVILSSIIVFIPGLSLTVGLSELAARHLMSGTARIMDSIMMLFKLYFGAVLGMALGNLIWGTSVFIPPETMPIWTSWLAVTTLSASLVILFKVRLKDAPWGMISGYIAFGVSIWASNYLGVALGAFVGAFTLGLYSNLFSRIMNLPSSIVRILGLVVLVPGSKVYIGLNSAVSGQNMLNVPDLGSQTFLIFMSLVAGIIFSNAVLPHGKTL
;
A
#
# COMPACT_ATOMS: atom_id res chain seq x y z
N SER A 1 15.83 3.68 11.24
CA SER A 1 16.18 5.12 11.30
C SER A 1 17.60 5.33 11.79
N LEU A 2 17.95 4.91 13.01
CA LEU A 2 19.29 5.12 13.61
C LEU A 2 20.45 4.63 12.72
N LEU A 3 20.40 3.38 12.27
CA LEU A 3 21.41 2.80 11.37
C LEU A 3 21.42 3.44 9.98
N ALA A 4 20.26 3.89 9.50
CA ALA A 4 20.17 4.59 8.20
C ALA A 4 20.89 5.95 8.26
N SER A 5 20.77 6.66 9.38
CA SER A 5 21.54 7.89 9.64
C SER A 5 23.05 7.62 9.65
N ALA A 6 23.50 6.52 10.28
CA ALA A 6 24.91 6.14 10.29
C ALA A 6 25.46 5.83 8.88
N ILE A 7 24.70 5.10 8.06
CA ILE A 7 25.10 4.75 6.69
C ILE A 7 25.12 6.00 5.78
N SER A 8 24.23 6.97 6.02
CA SER A 8 24.16 8.21 5.24
C SER A 8 25.40 9.11 5.35
N ILE A 9 26.25 8.91 6.38
CA ILE A 9 27.56 9.59 6.47
C ILE A 9 28.53 9.02 5.44
N ILE A 10 28.46 7.70 5.21
CA ILE A 10 29.36 6.96 4.32
C ILE A 10 28.92 7.14 2.87
N ASP A 11 27.61 7.19 2.62
CA ASP A 11 27.04 7.44 1.28
C ASP A 11 25.93 8.51 1.34
N PRO A 12 26.23 9.78 0.98
CA PRO A 12 25.28 10.89 0.97
C PRO A 12 24.16 10.77 -0.09
N SER A 13 24.23 9.79 -0.99
CA SER A 13 23.19 9.57 -2.01
C SER A 13 21.93 8.90 -1.46
N ILE A 14 21.94 8.47 -0.18
CA ILE A 14 20.85 7.74 0.44
C ILE A 14 19.75 8.67 0.93
N ASN A 15 18.52 8.47 0.42
CA ASN A 15 17.33 9.14 0.93
C ASN A 15 16.90 8.51 2.26
N ILE A 16 17.31 9.10 3.39
CA ILE A 16 16.98 8.60 4.74
C ILE A 16 15.47 8.36 4.91
N PRO A 17 14.56 9.29 4.51
CA PRO A 17 13.12 9.04 4.60
C PRO A 17 12.62 7.83 3.80
N MET A 18 13.14 7.58 2.59
CA MET A 18 12.76 6.40 1.79
C MET A 18 13.32 5.10 2.38
N VAL A 19 14.52 5.12 2.96
CA VAL A 19 15.06 3.94 3.67
C VAL A 19 14.18 3.61 4.88
N ILE A 20 13.81 4.62 5.66
CA ILE A 20 12.88 4.43 6.77
C ILE A 20 11.55 3.87 6.27
N LEU A 21 10.94 4.47 5.25
CA LEU A 21 9.70 3.98 4.64
C LEU A 21 9.81 2.52 4.18
N SER A 22 10.91 2.15 3.51
CA SER A 22 11.14 0.76 3.06
C SER A 22 11.23 -0.23 4.23
N SER A 23 11.84 0.17 5.35
CA SER A 23 11.96 -0.70 6.54
C SER A 23 10.64 -0.91 7.28
N ILE A 24 9.75 0.08 7.26
CA ILE A 24 8.49 0.03 8.01
C ILE A 24 7.29 -0.32 7.14
N ILE A 25 7.45 -0.50 5.82
CA ILE A 25 6.35 -0.65 4.86
C ILE A 25 5.41 -1.80 5.22
N VAL A 26 5.94 -2.89 5.78
CA VAL A 26 5.16 -4.05 6.21
C VAL A 26 4.25 -3.74 7.41
N PHE A 27 4.64 -2.76 8.24
CA PHE A 27 3.87 -2.32 9.40
C PHE A 27 2.87 -1.21 9.06
N ILE A 28 2.97 -0.58 7.89
CA ILE A 28 2.04 0.48 7.51
C ILE A 28 0.64 -0.12 7.31
N PRO A 29 -0.39 0.32 8.06
CA PRO A 29 -1.71 -0.32 8.12
C PRO A 29 -2.61 0.08 6.95
N GLY A 30 -2.08 0.10 5.72
CA GLY A 30 -2.85 0.53 4.55
C GLY A 30 -4.01 -0.41 4.23
N LEU A 31 -3.81 -1.73 4.38
CA LEU A 31 -4.88 -2.70 4.16
C LEU A 31 -5.99 -2.51 5.20
N SER A 32 -5.63 -2.39 6.48
CA SER A 32 -6.57 -2.14 7.58
C SER A 32 -7.39 -0.86 7.37
N LEU A 33 -6.76 0.21 6.88
CA LEU A 33 -7.48 1.44 6.48
C LEU A 33 -8.46 1.19 5.35
N THR A 34 -8.04 0.50 4.27
CA THR A 34 -8.90 0.23 3.12
C THR A 34 -10.10 -0.62 3.52
N VAL A 35 -9.88 -1.65 4.33
CA VAL A 35 -10.96 -2.52 4.81
C VAL A 35 -11.86 -1.78 5.79
N GLY A 36 -11.31 -0.97 6.70
CA GLY A 36 -12.11 -0.15 7.61
C GLY A 36 -13.02 0.84 6.87
N LEU A 37 -12.51 1.50 5.83
CA LEU A 37 -13.30 2.38 4.96
C LEU A 37 -14.36 1.59 4.18
N SER A 38 -14.05 0.39 3.70
CA SER A 38 -15.01 -0.49 3.07
C SER A 38 -16.14 -0.90 4.02
N GLU A 39 -15.81 -1.18 5.28
CA GLU A 39 -16.79 -1.52 6.32
C GLU A 39 -17.68 -0.33 6.67
N LEU A 40 -17.13 0.89 6.73
CA LEU A 40 -17.93 2.11 6.87
C LEU A 40 -18.89 2.30 5.69
N ALA A 41 -18.42 2.10 4.45
CA ALA A 41 -19.26 2.17 3.26
C ALA A 41 -20.40 1.12 3.27
N ALA A 42 -20.14 -0.05 3.84
CA ALA A 42 -21.12 -1.12 4.05
C ALA A 42 -22.01 -0.92 5.30
N ARG A 43 -21.95 0.25 5.97
CA ARG A 43 -22.69 0.59 7.20
C ARG A 43 -22.30 -0.23 8.45
N HIS A 44 -21.16 -0.90 8.44
CA HIS A 44 -20.58 -1.53 9.63
C HIS A 44 -19.77 -0.51 10.45
N LEU A 45 -20.48 0.47 11.04
CA LEU A 45 -19.87 1.65 11.68
C LEU A 45 -18.94 1.28 12.85
N MET A 46 -19.34 0.34 13.71
CA MET A 46 -18.52 -0.05 14.87
C MET A 46 -17.19 -0.69 14.46
N SER A 47 -17.21 -1.67 13.55
CA SER A 47 -15.99 -2.35 13.09
C SER A 47 -15.12 -1.42 12.22
N GLY A 48 -15.75 -0.68 11.30
CA GLY A 48 -15.05 0.21 10.39
C GLY A 48 -14.33 1.34 11.12
N THR A 49 -14.99 2.02 12.06
CA THR A 49 -14.36 3.06 12.87
C THR A 49 -13.24 2.51 13.75
N ALA A 50 -13.44 1.38 14.42
CA ALA A 50 -12.42 0.76 15.26
C ALA A 50 -11.14 0.43 14.47
N ARG A 51 -11.27 -0.15 13.27
CA ARG A 51 -10.12 -0.46 12.40
C ARG A 51 -9.40 0.79 11.90
N ILE A 52 -10.16 1.83 11.54
CA ILE A 52 -9.56 3.10 11.10
C ILE A 52 -8.81 3.74 12.27
N MET A 53 -9.39 3.78 13.47
CA MET A 53 -8.74 4.33 14.65
C MET A 53 -7.46 3.56 15.02
N ASP A 54 -7.50 2.22 15.00
CA ASP A 54 -6.31 1.39 15.25
C ASP A 54 -5.21 1.64 14.21
N SER A 55 -5.59 1.74 12.94
CA SER A 55 -4.65 2.03 11.85
C SER A 55 -4.02 3.43 11.98
N ILE A 56 -4.82 4.44 12.33
CA ILE A 56 -4.31 5.80 12.58
C ILE A 56 -3.33 5.78 13.76
N MET A 57 -3.68 5.08 14.84
CA MET A 57 -2.81 4.96 16.02
C MET A 57 -1.48 4.27 15.68
N MET A 58 -1.52 3.21 14.87
CA MET A 58 -0.33 2.51 14.39
C MET A 58 0.54 3.43 13.51
N LEU A 59 -0.05 4.23 12.63
CA LEU A 59 0.68 5.23 11.84
C LEU A 59 1.40 6.26 12.72
N PHE A 60 0.74 6.78 13.75
CA PHE A 60 1.36 7.72 14.69
C PHE A 60 2.53 7.08 15.45
N LYS A 61 2.38 5.83 15.92
CA LYS A 61 3.46 5.09 16.59
C LYS A 61 4.67 4.92 15.68
N LEU A 62 4.44 4.52 14.43
CA LEU A 62 5.51 4.35 13.43
C LEU A 62 6.20 5.68 13.10
N TYR A 63 5.42 6.74 12.88
CA TYR A 63 5.95 8.06 12.59
C TYR A 63 6.76 8.62 13.76
N PHE A 64 6.25 8.54 14.98
CA PHE A 64 6.97 8.98 16.17
C PHE A 64 8.29 8.21 16.34
N GLY A 65 8.28 6.87 16.19
CA GLY A 65 9.49 6.06 16.24
C GLY A 65 10.50 6.41 15.15
N ALA A 66 10.03 6.72 13.94
CA ALA A 66 10.86 7.18 12.84
C ALA A 66 11.54 8.53 13.16
N VAL A 67 10.76 9.52 13.59
CA VAL A 67 11.25 10.86 13.95
C VAL A 67 12.21 10.81 15.14
N LEU A 68 11.87 10.08 16.19
CA LEU A 68 12.75 9.90 17.36
C LEU A 68 14.07 9.23 16.95
N GLY A 69 14.00 8.18 16.13
CA GLY A 69 15.19 7.51 15.62
C GLY A 69 16.05 8.40 14.72
N MET A 70 15.44 9.31 13.95
CA MET A 70 16.17 10.31 13.16
C MET A 70 16.78 11.40 14.05
N ALA A 71 16.08 11.86 15.09
CA ALA A 71 16.59 12.88 16.01
C ALA A 71 17.82 12.37 16.78
N LEU A 72 17.74 11.16 17.33
CA LEU A 72 18.90 10.49 17.94
C LEU A 72 19.98 10.21 16.89
N GLY A 73 19.55 9.85 15.68
CA GLY A 73 20.38 9.74 14.48
C GLY A 73 21.30 10.94 14.28
N ASN A 74 20.66 12.08 14.05
CA ASN A 74 21.34 13.32 13.71
C ASN A 74 22.21 13.83 14.87
N LEU A 75 21.83 13.56 16.12
CA LEU A 75 22.64 13.94 17.29
C LEU A 75 23.97 13.18 17.36
N ILE A 76 23.96 11.89 17.02
CA ILE A 76 25.15 11.02 17.15
C ILE A 76 26.02 11.06 15.88
N TRP A 77 25.40 11.12 14.70
CA TRP A 77 26.05 10.94 13.40
C TRP A 77 26.11 12.22 12.54
N GLY A 78 25.40 13.28 12.92
CA GLY A 78 25.31 14.51 12.10
C GLY A 78 24.28 14.40 10.96
N THR A 79 24.21 15.45 10.12
CA THR A 79 23.24 15.56 9.02
C THR A 79 23.93 15.46 7.66
N SER A 80 23.43 14.60 6.78
CA SER A 80 23.85 14.54 5.37
C SER A 80 22.80 15.22 4.47
N VAL A 81 23.27 15.97 3.46
CA VAL A 81 22.40 16.58 2.45
C VAL A 81 22.16 15.55 1.36
N PHE A 82 20.89 15.17 1.21
CA PHE A 82 20.45 14.21 0.21
C PHE A 82 20.65 14.75 -1.21
N ILE A 83 21.36 13.99 -2.05
CA ILE A 83 21.47 14.23 -3.50
C ILE A 83 20.54 13.24 -4.21
N PRO A 84 19.54 13.68 -4.99
CA PRO A 84 18.61 12.78 -5.66
C PRO A 84 19.33 11.92 -6.72
N PRO A 85 19.24 10.58 -6.66
CA PRO A 85 19.72 9.74 -7.75
C PRO A 85 18.77 9.81 -8.96
N GLU A 86 19.31 9.51 -10.14
CA GLU A 86 18.56 9.50 -11.40
C GLU A 86 17.45 8.44 -11.43
N THR A 87 16.46 8.70 -12.29
CA THR A 87 15.22 7.94 -12.45
C THR A 87 15.44 6.44 -12.58
N MET A 88 14.73 5.65 -11.76
CA MET A 88 14.72 4.19 -11.87
C MET A 88 14.08 3.73 -13.19
N PRO A 89 14.65 2.71 -13.87
CA PRO A 89 14.05 2.11 -15.06
C PRO A 89 12.66 1.51 -14.78
N ILE A 90 11.74 1.58 -15.75
CA ILE A 90 10.37 1.04 -15.65
C ILE A 90 10.33 -0.45 -15.30
N TRP A 91 11.31 -1.23 -15.74
CA TRP A 91 11.39 -2.67 -15.48
C TRP A 91 11.55 -3.01 -14.00
N THR A 92 12.16 -2.11 -13.23
CA THR A 92 12.35 -2.28 -11.78
C THR A 92 11.00 -2.38 -11.06
N SER A 93 9.96 -1.70 -11.55
CA SER A 93 8.62 -1.77 -10.97
C SER A 93 8.03 -3.17 -11.04
N TRP A 94 8.23 -3.90 -12.13
CA TRP A 94 7.72 -5.27 -12.29
C TRP A 94 8.48 -6.27 -11.41
N LEU A 95 9.81 -6.10 -11.27
CA LEU A 95 10.60 -6.88 -10.31
C LEU A 95 10.18 -6.58 -8.86
N ALA A 96 9.89 -5.32 -8.54
CA ALA A 96 9.39 -4.92 -7.23
C ALA A 96 8.04 -5.57 -6.93
N VAL A 97 7.11 -5.59 -7.89
CA VAL A 97 5.82 -6.28 -7.75
C VAL A 97 6.00 -7.77 -7.54
N THR A 98 6.90 -8.41 -8.29
CA THR A 98 7.19 -9.85 -8.13
C THR A 98 7.69 -10.16 -6.72
N THR A 99 8.69 -9.41 -6.29
CA THR A 99 9.32 -9.57 -4.98
C THR A 99 8.31 -9.31 -3.87
N LEU A 100 7.53 -8.24 -3.99
CA LEU A 100 6.48 -7.89 -3.04
C LEU A 100 5.40 -8.97 -2.98
N SER A 101 4.86 -9.42 -4.10
CA SER A 101 3.87 -10.51 -4.13
C SER A 101 4.42 -11.80 -3.53
N ALA A 102 5.68 -12.17 -3.80
CA ALA A 102 6.32 -13.33 -3.20
C ALA A 102 6.48 -13.17 -1.67
N SER A 103 6.91 -11.99 -1.20
CA SER A 103 6.99 -11.69 0.23
C SER A 103 5.61 -11.74 0.91
N LEU A 104 4.56 -11.26 0.25
CA LEU A 104 3.19 -11.31 0.79
C LEU A 104 2.67 -12.76 0.92
N VAL A 105 2.99 -13.64 -0.03
CA VAL A 105 2.67 -15.07 0.07
C VAL A 105 3.27 -15.69 1.34
N ILE A 106 4.54 -15.36 1.64
CA ILE A 106 5.24 -15.82 2.85
C ILE A 106 4.63 -15.18 4.11
N LEU A 107 4.40 -13.87 4.08
CA LEU A 107 3.88 -13.09 5.21
C LEU A 107 2.50 -13.59 5.65
N PHE A 108 1.60 -13.83 4.68
CA PHE A 108 0.25 -14.33 4.94
C PHE A 108 0.18 -15.85 5.04
N LYS A 109 1.32 -16.57 5.04
CA LYS A 109 1.41 -18.03 5.14
C LYS A 109 0.46 -18.75 4.17
N VAL A 110 0.43 -18.28 2.93
CA VAL A 110 -0.46 -18.83 1.91
C VAL A 110 0.03 -20.21 1.50
N ARG A 111 -0.90 -21.14 1.24
CA ARG A 111 -0.56 -22.49 0.78
C ARG A 111 0.21 -22.40 -0.53
N LEU A 112 1.32 -23.13 -0.66
CA LEU A 112 2.16 -23.12 -1.87
C LEU A 112 1.39 -23.42 -3.16
N LYS A 113 0.30 -24.20 -3.07
CA LYS A 113 -0.60 -24.50 -4.20
C LYS A 113 -1.40 -23.27 -4.67
N ASP A 114 -1.72 -22.37 -3.75
CA ASP A 114 -2.56 -21.18 -3.99
C ASP A 114 -1.71 -19.92 -4.25
N ALA A 115 -0.41 -19.99 -3.94
CA ALA A 115 0.54 -18.89 -4.09
C ALA A 115 0.61 -18.31 -5.51
N PRO A 116 0.67 -19.10 -6.61
CA PRO A 116 0.72 -18.55 -7.96
C PRO A 116 -0.52 -17.70 -8.29
N TRP A 117 -1.70 -18.15 -7.86
CA TRP A 117 -2.96 -17.42 -8.09
C TRP A 117 -3.01 -16.09 -7.36
N GLY A 118 -2.43 -16.06 -6.16
CA GLY A 118 -2.21 -14.85 -5.38
C GLY A 118 -1.22 -13.88 -6.02
N MET A 119 -0.12 -14.38 -6.58
CA MET A 119 0.82 -13.52 -7.32
C MET A 119 0.18 -12.93 -8.56
N ILE A 120 -0.54 -13.75 -9.35
CA ILE A 120 -1.28 -13.29 -10.53
C ILE A 120 -2.25 -12.16 -10.17
N SER A 121 -2.88 -12.22 -9.00
CA SER A 121 -3.79 -11.16 -8.55
C SER A 121 -3.09 -9.82 -8.34
N GLY A 122 -1.88 -9.84 -7.76
CA GLY A 122 -1.04 -8.65 -7.61
C GLY A 122 -0.65 -8.04 -8.96
N TYR A 123 -0.27 -8.89 -9.91
CA TYR A 123 0.04 -8.47 -11.28
C TYR A 123 -1.15 -7.87 -12.03
N ILE A 124 -2.32 -8.53 -11.96
CA ILE A 124 -3.55 -8.02 -12.57
C ILE A 124 -3.91 -6.67 -11.96
N ALA A 125 -3.94 -6.60 -10.63
CA ALA A 125 -4.31 -5.38 -9.91
C ALA A 125 -3.37 -4.22 -10.29
N PHE A 126 -2.06 -4.43 -10.18
CA PHE A 126 -1.06 -3.41 -10.50
C PHE A 126 -1.06 -3.02 -11.98
N GLY A 127 -1.03 -4.00 -12.88
CA GLY A 127 -0.97 -3.76 -14.32
C GLY A 127 -2.20 -3.02 -14.84
N VAL A 128 -3.40 -3.44 -14.42
CA VAL A 128 -4.64 -2.76 -14.80
C VAL A 128 -4.71 -1.35 -14.20
N SER A 129 -4.29 -1.19 -12.94
CA SER A 129 -4.29 0.13 -12.29
C SER A 129 -3.35 1.12 -13.00
N ILE A 130 -2.14 0.69 -13.36
CA ILE A 130 -1.21 1.53 -14.13
C ILE A 130 -1.77 1.87 -15.49
N TRP A 131 -2.25 0.86 -16.22
CA TRP A 131 -2.79 1.05 -17.56
C TRP A 131 -3.95 2.04 -17.55
N ALA A 132 -4.89 1.89 -16.63
CA ALA A 132 -6.03 2.79 -16.46
C ALA A 132 -5.62 4.19 -15.96
N SER A 133 -4.59 4.28 -15.11
CA SER A 133 -4.09 5.56 -14.59
C SER A 133 -3.59 6.50 -15.68
N ASN A 134 -3.08 5.96 -16.80
CA ASN A 134 -2.62 6.76 -17.94
C ASN A 134 -3.76 7.50 -18.66
N TYR A 135 -4.99 7.00 -18.56
CA TYR A 135 -6.16 7.58 -19.25
C TYR A 135 -7.12 8.30 -18.30
N LEU A 136 -7.28 7.79 -17.08
CA LEU A 136 -8.31 8.25 -16.13
C LEU A 136 -7.72 8.97 -14.91
N GLY A 137 -6.39 8.98 -14.76
CA GLY A 137 -5.70 9.46 -13.57
C GLY A 137 -5.59 8.42 -12.46
N VAL A 138 -4.72 8.69 -11.48
CA VAL A 138 -4.29 7.70 -10.47
C VAL A 138 -5.43 7.16 -9.61
N ALA A 139 -6.39 8.02 -9.19
CA ALA A 139 -7.50 7.61 -8.36
C ALA A 139 -8.45 6.65 -9.11
N LEU A 140 -8.88 7.03 -10.31
CA LEU A 140 -9.73 6.17 -11.15
C LEU A 140 -9.00 4.93 -11.66
N GLY A 141 -7.68 5.00 -11.88
CA GLY A 141 -6.87 3.82 -12.15
C GLY A 141 -6.94 2.80 -11.03
N ALA A 142 -6.85 3.25 -9.77
CA ALA A 142 -7.04 2.38 -8.61
C ALA A 142 -8.45 1.78 -8.55
N PHE A 143 -9.49 2.52 -8.93
CA PHE A 143 -10.85 1.99 -9.06
C PHE A 143 -10.91 0.81 -10.05
N VAL A 144 -10.38 0.98 -11.26
CA VAL A 144 -10.39 -0.08 -12.30
C VAL A 144 -9.56 -1.29 -11.85
N GLY A 145 -8.40 -1.04 -11.22
CA GLY A 145 -7.57 -2.11 -10.65
C GLY A 145 -8.29 -2.92 -9.57
N ALA A 146 -8.95 -2.25 -8.62
CA ALA A 146 -9.72 -2.91 -7.55
C ALA A 146 -10.97 -3.63 -8.10
N PHE A 147 -11.64 -3.04 -9.09
CA PHE A 147 -12.78 -3.66 -9.77
C PHE A 147 -12.38 -4.96 -10.46
N THR A 148 -11.34 -4.94 -11.30
CA THR A 148 -10.85 -6.13 -12.00
C THR A 148 -10.32 -7.19 -11.04
N LEU A 149 -9.60 -6.77 -9.97
CA LEU A 149 -9.18 -7.69 -8.91
C LEU A 149 -10.38 -8.38 -8.24
N GLY A 150 -11.45 -7.62 -7.98
CA GLY A 150 -12.68 -8.16 -7.43
C GLY A 150 -13.33 -9.20 -8.34
N LEU A 151 -13.47 -8.90 -9.63
CA LEU A 151 -13.97 -9.86 -10.63
C LEU A 151 -13.11 -11.12 -10.70
N TYR A 152 -11.79 -10.96 -10.76
CA TYR A 152 -10.84 -12.07 -10.78
C TYR A 152 -10.96 -12.94 -9.52
N SER A 153 -11.03 -12.33 -8.33
CA SER A 153 -11.16 -13.06 -7.07
C SER A 153 -12.45 -13.89 -6.99
N ASN A 154 -13.55 -13.37 -7.53
CA ASN A 154 -14.85 -14.04 -7.54
C ASN A 154 -14.90 -15.16 -8.60
N LEU A 155 -14.32 -14.92 -9.77
CA LEU A 155 -14.19 -15.93 -10.82
C LEU A 155 -13.29 -17.10 -10.37
N PHE A 156 -12.13 -16.79 -9.79
CA PHE A 156 -11.22 -17.77 -9.21
C PHE A 156 -11.93 -18.66 -8.19
N SER A 157 -12.71 -18.06 -7.29
CA SER A 157 -13.44 -18.79 -6.26
C SER A 157 -14.46 -19.77 -6.84
N ARG A 158 -15.14 -19.42 -7.94
CA ARG A 158 -16.09 -20.31 -8.63
C ARG A 158 -15.40 -21.48 -9.32
N ILE A 159 -14.26 -21.23 -9.96
CA ILE A 159 -13.53 -22.28 -10.71
C ILE A 159 -12.83 -23.24 -9.75
N MET A 160 -12.17 -22.70 -8.72
CA MET A 160 -11.29 -23.48 -7.85
C MET A 160 -11.96 -23.97 -6.56
N ASN A 161 -13.21 -23.55 -6.28
CA ASN A 161 -13.93 -23.84 -5.02
C ASN A 161 -13.13 -23.44 -3.76
N LEU A 162 -12.29 -22.40 -3.87
CA LEU A 162 -11.48 -21.86 -2.78
C LEU A 162 -12.01 -20.48 -2.35
N PRO A 163 -11.76 -20.03 -1.11
CA PRO A 163 -12.17 -18.71 -0.65
C PRO A 163 -11.57 -17.59 -1.51
N SER A 164 -12.43 -16.73 -2.08
CA SER A 164 -12.02 -15.53 -2.83
C SER A 164 -11.13 -14.57 -2.03
N SER A 165 -11.22 -14.63 -0.70
CA SER A 165 -10.46 -13.77 0.22
C SER A 165 -8.94 -13.94 0.11
N ILE A 166 -8.44 -15.14 -0.17
CA ILE A 166 -6.99 -15.43 -0.25
C ILE A 166 -6.34 -14.55 -1.32
N VAL A 167 -6.89 -14.63 -2.53
CA VAL A 167 -6.36 -13.96 -3.72
C VAL A 167 -6.65 -12.46 -3.69
N ARG A 168 -7.80 -12.08 -3.14
CA ARG A 168 -8.22 -10.68 -3.00
C ARG A 168 -7.33 -9.90 -2.04
N ILE A 169 -7.04 -10.45 -0.85
CA ILE A 169 -6.19 -9.78 0.14
C ILE A 169 -4.80 -9.51 -0.44
N LEU A 170 -4.19 -10.52 -1.08
CA LEU A 170 -2.88 -10.37 -1.70
C LEU A 170 -2.85 -9.27 -2.77
N GLY A 171 -3.84 -9.23 -3.66
CA GLY A 171 -3.91 -8.21 -4.71
C GLY A 171 -4.24 -6.82 -4.16
N LEU A 172 -5.08 -6.72 -3.13
CA LEU A 172 -5.44 -5.43 -2.54
C LEU A 172 -4.25 -4.77 -1.86
N VAL A 173 -3.42 -5.54 -1.15
CA VAL A 173 -2.21 -5.01 -0.51
C VAL A 173 -1.28 -4.33 -1.52
N VAL A 174 -1.23 -4.79 -2.77
CA VAL A 174 -0.44 -4.15 -3.84
C VAL A 174 -1.01 -2.80 -4.27
N LEU A 175 -2.34 -2.64 -4.26
CA LEU A 175 -3.01 -1.41 -4.69
C LEU A 175 -3.10 -0.33 -3.61
N VAL A 176 -3.03 -0.76 -2.35
CA VAL A 176 -3.23 0.10 -1.20
C VAL A 176 -2.16 1.19 -1.15
N PRO A 177 -2.55 2.49 -1.01
CA PRO A 177 -1.62 3.61 -1.04
C PRO A 177 -0.88 3.81 0.30
N GLY A 178 -0.38 2.75 0.93
CA GLY A 178 0.23 2.81 2.27
C GLY A 178 1.42 3.78 2.35
N SER A 179 2.31 3.74 1.35
CA SER A 179 3.44 4.66 1.28
C SER A 179 3.02 6.12 1.15
N LYS A 180 1.98 6.41 0.34
CA LYS A 180 1.43 7.78 0.19
C LYS A 180 0.82 8.30 1.49
N VAL A 181 0.19 7.43 2.30
CA VAL A 181 -0.34 7.81 3.62
C VAL A 181 0.79 8.26 4.54
N TYR A 182 1.88 7.50 4.61
CA TYR A 182 3.02 7.86 5.46
C TYR A 182 3.70 9.16 4.98
N ILE A 183 3.91 9.30 3.67
CA ILE A 183 4.49 10.52 3.08
C ILE A 183 3.58 11.73 3.36
N GLY A 184 2.25 11.55 3.26
CA GLY A 184 1.27 12.58 3.57
C GLY A 184 1.27 12.99 5.05
N LEU A 185 1.43 12.02 5.96
CA LEU A 185 1.59 12.30 7.38
C LEU A 185 2.90 13.07 7.64
N ASN A 186 4.00 12.68 7.01
CA ASN A 186 5.27 13.37 7.12
C ASN A 186 5.16 14.82 6.62
N SER A 187 4.55 15.06 5.46
CA SER A 187 4.36 16.42 4.94
C SER A 187 3.45 17.27 5.83
N ALA A 188 2.38 16.67 6.38
CA ALA A 188 1.45 17.37 7.27
C ALA A 188 2.10 17.81 8.58
N VAL A 189 3.00 17.00 9.14
CA VAL A 189 3.66 17.30 10.44
C VAL A 189 4.94 18.11 10.28
N SER A 190 5.77 17.81 9.26
CA SER A 190 7.05 18.49 9.07
C SER A 190 6.94 19.81 8.31
N GLY A 191 5.84 20.04 7.58
CA GLY A 191 5.67 21.19 6.68
C GLY A 191 6.61 21.17 5.47
N GLN A 192 7.46 20.13 5.32
CA GLN A 192 8.36 19.95 4.19
C GLN A 192 7.88 18.80 3.29
N ASN A 193 7.76 19.09 2.00
CA ASN A 193 7.34 18.11 1.00
C ASN A 193 8.50 17.16 0.68
N MET A 194 8.43 15.90 1.13
CA MET A 194 9.37 14.84 0.70
C MET A 194 9.34 14.62 -0.82
N LEU A 195 8.17 14.85 -1.44
CA LEU A 195 7.93 14.90 -2.87
C LEU A 195 7.03 16.11 -3.11
N ASN A 196 7.38 16.98 -4.06
CA ASN A 196 6.63 18.20 -4.36
C ASN A 196 5.35 17.88 -5.15
N VAL A 197 4.43 17.13 -4.53
CA VAL A 197 3.13 16.73 -5.10
C VAL A 197 2.06 17.53 -4.35
N PRO A 198 1.45 18.55 -4.98
CA PRO A 198 0.29 19.23 -4.44
C PRO A 198 -0.80 18.20 -4.10
N ASP A 199 -1.51 18.41 -2.99
CA ASP A 199 -2.73 17.66 -2.66
C ASP A 199 -2.56 16.14 -2.46
N LEU A 200 -1.39 15.68 -1.98
CA LEU A 200 -1.13 14.27 -1.72
C LEU A 200 -2.18 13.63 -0.78
N GLY A 201 -2.66 14.37 0.21
CA GLY A 201 -3.69 13.91 1.15
C GLY A 201 -5.03 13.63 0.46
N SER A 202 -5.51 14.56 -0.37
CA SER A 202 -6.78 14.39 -1.08
C SER A 202 -6.68 13.29 -2.14
N GLN A 203 -5.55 13.19 -2.85
CA GLN A 203 -5.31 12.10 -3.81
C GLN A 203 -5.33 10.74 -3.11
N THR A 204 -4.68 10.62 -1.95
CA THR A 204 -4.63 9.38 -1.18
C THR A 204 -6.03 8.98 -0.70
N PHE A 205 -6.81 9.93 -0.22
CA PHE A 205 -8.21 9.71 0.15
C PHE A 205 -9.05 9.22 -1.05
N LEU A 206 -8.92 9.87 -2.20
CA LEU A 206 -9.61 9.47 -3.43
C LEU A 206 -9.22 8.07 -3.89
N ILE A 207 -7.94 7.68 -3.75
CA ILE A 207 -7.50 6.31 -4.03
C ILE A 207 -8.22 5.32 -3.12
N PHE A 208 -8.27 5.55 -1.80
CA PHE A 208 -8.99 4.65 -0.90
C PHE A 208 -10.47 4.53 -1.26
N MET A 209 -11.16 5.64 -1.51
CA MET A 209 -12.57 5.60 -1.92
C MET A 209 -12.77 4.88 -3.25
N SER A 210 -11.83 5.05 -4.18
CA SER A 210 -11.81 4.34 -5.46
C SER A 210 -11.61 2.83 -5.29
N LEU A 211 -10.71 2.40 -4.39
CA LEU A 211 -10.53 1.00 -4.05
C LEU A 211 -11.80 0.40 -3.44
N VAL A 212 -12.41 1.09 -2.49
CA VAL A 212 -13.67 0.67 -1.85
C VAL A 212 -14.78 0.53 -2.88
N ALA A 213 -14.97 1.55 -3.73
CA ALA A 213 -15.96 1.52 -4.80
C ALA A 213 -15.69 0.35 -5.75
N GLY A 214 -14.46 0.17 -6.24
CA GLY A 214 -14.10 -0.91 -7.17
C GLY A 214 -14.46 -2.29 -6.63
N ILE A 215 -14.16 -2.56 -5.35
CA ILE A 215 -14.52 -3.83 -4.71
C ILE A 215 -16.06 -3.98 -4.62
N ILE A 216 -16.78 -2.94 -4.20
CA ILE A 216 -18.26 -3.00 -4.08
C ILE A 216 -18.91 -3.26 -5.45
N PHE A 217 -18.52 -2.51 -6.49
CA PHE A 217 -19.04 -2.68 -7.84
C PHE A 217 -18.72 -4.07 -8.41
N SER A 218 -17.52 -4.59 -8.14
CA SER A 218 -17.15 -5.93 -8.62
C SER A 218 -18.05 -7.04 -8.03
N ASN A 219 -18.43 -6.90 -6.76
CA ASN A 219 -19.31 -7.85 -6.09
C ASN A 219 -20.76 -7.74 -6.56
N ALA A 220 -21.19 -6.55 -6.99
CA ALA A 220 -22.51 -6.36 -7.61
C ALA A 220 -22.59 -7.04 -8.99
N VAL A 221 -21.51 -6.99 -9.78
CA VAL A 221 -21.44 -7.61 -11.12
C VAL A 221 -21.28 -9.13 -11.03
N LEU A 222 -20.34 -9.60 -10.21
CA LEU A 222 -20.04 -11.01 -10.02
C LEU A 222 -20.09 -11.32 -8.53
N PRO A 223 -21.25 -11.76 -7.99
CA PRO A 223 -21.40 -12.07 -6.58
C PRO A 223 -20.43 -13.17 -6.11
N HIS A 224 -20.02 -13.05 -4.85
CA HIS A 224 -19.22 -14.04 -4.16
C HIS A 224 -19.82 -15.44 -4.24
N GLY A 225 -19.05 -16.42 -4.74
CA GLY A 225 -19.38 -17.82 -4.59
C GLY A 225 -19.04 -18.28 -3.17
N LYS A 226 -20.07 -18.54 -2.36
CA LYS A 226 -20.01 -19.09 -0.98
C LYS A 226 -19.18 -18.25 0.00
N THR A 227 -19.88 -17.46 0.81
CA THR A 227 -19.41 -17.08 2.14
C THR A 227 -19.45 -18.33 3.01
N LEU A 228 -18.31 -18.67 3.64
CA LEU A 228 -18.30 -19.59 4.78
C LEU A 228 -19.30 -19.12 5.84
#